data_AF-A0A2N5K9T9-F1
#
_entry.id   AF-A0A2N5K9T9-F1
#
_cell.length_a   1.000
_cell.length_b   1.000
_cell.length_c   1.000
_cell.angle_alpha   90.00
_cell.angle_beta   90.00
_cell.angle_gamma   90.00
#
_symmetry.space_group_name_H-M   'P 1'
#
loop_
_entity.id
_entity.type
_entity.pdbx_description
1 polymer ?
#
loop_
_entity_poly.entity_id
_entity_poly.type
_entity_poly.pdbx_seq_one_letter_code
_entity_poly.pdbx_strand_id
1 'polypeptide(L)'
;MRRWICVLIWMALLGTALQPAQAAGSRTFPETGQTVRDRMLDFWNGNGGLPVFGYPISDQRSERTNVAAGPATFAVQHFERNRLELHPENAAPYDVLLGRLGDDILRRQGRDW
;
A
#
# COMPACT_ATOMS: atom_id res chain seq x y z
N MET A 1 -18.38 5.76 -53.90
CA MET A 1 -19.28 5.16 -52.89
C MET A 1 -18.44 4.27 -51.99
N ARG A 2 -18.21 4.69 -50.73
CA ARG A 2 -17.13 4.18 -49.88
C ARG A 2 -17.63 3.00 -49.03
N ARG A 3 -16.84 1.93 -49.06
CA ARG A 3 -17.07 0.58 -48.51
C ARG A 3 -17.10 0.67 -46.98
N TRP A 4 -18.15 0.16 -46.33
CA TRP A 4 -18.23 0.05 -44.87
C TRP A 4 -17.90 -1.39 -44.47
N ILE A 5 -16.70 -1.57 -43.91
CA ILE A 5 -16.22 -2.81 -43.30
C ILE A 5 -16.14 -2.57 -41.78
N CYS A 6 -16.76 -3.50 -41.05
CA CYS A 6 -16.62 -3.89 -39.65
C CYS A 6 -15.69 -3.10 -38.72
N VAL A 7 -16.23 -2.60 -37.59
CA VAL A 7 -15.55 -2.53 -36.29
C VAL A 7 -16.62 -2.89 -35.24
N LEU A 8 -16.79 -4.17 -34.91
CA LEU A 8 -16.14 -4.86 -33.78
C LEU A 8 -16.50 -4.24 -32.43
N ILE A 9 -17.56 -4.80 -31.83
CA ILE A 9 -17.66 -5.19 -30.41
C ILE A 9 -16.61 -4.51 -29.52
N TRP A 10 -16.96 -3.34 -28.98
CA TRP A 10 -16.19 -2.70 -27.91
C TRP A 10 -17.13 -2.40 -26.73
N MET A 11 -17.68 -3.48 -26.16
CA MET A 11 -18.55 -3.40 -24.98
C MET A 11 -18.39 -4.64 -24.09
N ALA A 12 -17.14 -5.02 -23.83
CA ALA A 12 -16.84 -5.97 -22.76
C ALA A 12 -15.37 -5.85 -22.39
N LEU A 13 -15.05 -5.02 -21.41
CA LEU A 13 -13.88 -5.16 -20.52
C LEU A 13 -13.99 -4.15 -19.36
N LEU A 14 -15.15 -4.11 -18.70
CA LEU A 14 -15.20 -3.78 -17.28
C LEU A 14 -15.19 -5.09 -16.51
N GLY A 15 -14.15 -5.89 -16.73
CA GLY A 15 -13.84 -6.99 -15.84
C GLY A 15 -13.32 -6.38 -14.56
N THR A 16 -14.19 -6.17 -13.57
CA THR A 16 -13.75 -6.12 -12.19
C THR A 16 -13.08 -7.47 -11.94
N ALA A 17 -11.76 -7.53 -12.09
CA ALA A 17 -11.00 -8.62 -11.55
C ALA A 17 -11.27 -8.56 -10.04
N LEU A 18 -12.17 -9.43 -9.57
CA LEU A 18 -12.22 -9.83 -8.18
C LEU A 18 -10.85 -10.45 -7.93
N GLN A 19 -9.89 -9.61 -7.51
CA GLN A 19 -8.62 -10.09 -7.02
C GLN A 19 -8.98 -11.09 -5.91
N PRO A 20 -8.52 -12.35 -5.99
CA PRO A 20 -8.79 -13.30 -4.93
C PRO A 20 -8.24 -12.68 -3.65
N ALA A 21 -9.09 -12.56 -2.62
CA ALA A 21 -8.62 -12.20 -1.29
C ALA A 21 -7.60 -13.28 -0.89
N GLN A 22 -6.30 -12.97 -0.96
CA GLN A 22 -5.28 -13.85 -0.43
C GLN A 22 -5.65 -14.15 1.03
N ALA A 23 -5.52 -15.43 1.42
CA ALA A 23 -5.81 -15.86 2.78
C ALA A 23 -5.06 -14.95 3.76
N ALA A 24 -5.83 -14.19 4.54
CA ALA A 24 -5.37 -13.23 5.53
C ALA A 24 -4.43 -13.90 6.55
N GLY A 25 -3.12 -13.78 6.34
CA GLY A 25 -2.11 -14.23 7.29
C GLY A 25 -1.98 -13.24 8.44
N SER A 26 -1.56 -13.70 9.62
CA SER A 26 -1.13 -12.81 10.70
C SER A 26 0.12 -13.34 11.38
N ARG A 27 0.98 -12.43 11.83
CA ARG A 27 2.19 -12.75 12.59
C ARG A 27 2.38 -11.76 13.72
N THR A 28 2.38 -12.26 14.95
CA THR A 28 2.75 -11.50 16.15
C THR A 28 4.24 -11.65 16.41
N PHE A 29 4.91 -10.54 16.67
CA PHE A 29 6.33 -10.47 16.97
C PHE A 29 6.52 -10.34 18.48
N PRO A 30 7.06 -11.36 19.18
CA PRO A 30 7.21 -11.32 20.63
C PRO A 30 8.15 -10.19 21.11
N GLU A 31 9.05 -9.71 20.25
CA GLU A 31 10.01 -8.66 20.55
C GLU A 31 9.33 -7.30 20.81
N THR A 32 8.19 -7.04 20.16
CA THR A 32 7.47 -5.76 20.27
C THR A 32 6.02 -5.93 20.73
N GLY A 33 5.52 -7.17 20.78
CA GLY A 33 4.11 -7.47 21.03
C GLY A 33 3.17 -7.10 19.88
N GLN A 34 3.70 -6.59 18.77
CA GLN A 34 2.91 -6.08 17.65
C GLN A 34 2.61 -7.18 16.63
N THR A 35 1.45 -7.06 15.97
CA THR A 35 1.02 -8.00 14.93
C THR A 35 0.98 -7.32 13.57
N VAL A 36 1.53 -7.98 12.55
CA VAL A 36 1.36 -7.61 11.14
C VAL A 36 0.35 -8.58 10.53
N ARG A 37 -0.62 -8.05 9.77
CA ARG A 37 -1.76 -8.82 9.25
C ARG A 37 -1.96 -8.60 7.75
N ASP A 38 -2.65 -9.54 7.14
CA ASP A 38 -3.25 -9.46 5.81
C ASP A 38 -2.24 -9.04 4.74
N ARG A 39 -2.68 -8.15 3.84
CA ARG A 39 -1.91 -7.64 2.72
C ARG A 39 -0.58 -7.01 3.14
N MET A 40 -0.52 -6.40 4.32
CA MET A 40 0.70 -5.78 4.86
C MET A 40 1.74 -6.84 5.24
N LEU A 41 1.31 -7.98 5.79
CA LEU A 41 2.18 -9.12 6.09
C LEU A 41 2.72 -9.75 4.80
N ASP A 42 1.88 -9.91 3.79
CA ASP A 42 2.29 -10.42 2.48
C ASP A 42 3.34 -9.52 1.84
N PHE A 43 3.15 -8.20 1.88
CA PHE A 43 4.12 -7.24 1.39
C PHE A 43 5.43 -7.30 2.17
N TRP A 44 5.37 -7.31 3.50
CA TRP A 44 6.54 -7.37 4.36
C TRP A 44 7.36 -8.64 4.08
N ASN A 45 6.71 -9.81 3.98
CA ASN A 45 7.38 -11.08 3.67
C ASN A 45 7.99 -11.07 2.26
N GLY A 46 7.26 -10.57 1.25
CA GLY A 46 7.70 -10.58 -0.14
C GLY A 46 8.81 -9.56 -0.47
N ASN A 47 9.00 -8.54 0.36
CA ASN A 47 9.93 -7.43 0.09
C ASN A 47 11.12 -7.40 1.08
N GLY A 48 11.51 -8.56 1.61
CA GLY A 48 12.75 -8.74 2.38
C GLY A 48 12.59 -8.71 3.89
N GLY A 49 11.38 -8.49 4.42
CA GLY A 49 11.04 -8.69 5.82
C GLY A 49 11.94 -7.97 6.82
N LEU A 50 12.38 -8.72 7.84
CA LEU A 50 13.11 -8.18 8.99
C LEU A 50 14.41 -7.42 8.62
N PRO A 51 15.27 -7.93 7.71
CA PRO A 51 16.43 -7.18 7.22
C PRO A 51 16.12 -5.81 6.61
N VAL A 52 14.96 -5.64 5.95
CA VAL A 52 14.61 -4.39 5.24
C VAL A 52 13.79 -3.46 6.12
N PHE A 53 12.71 -3.96 6.71
CA PHE A 53 11.75 -3.12 7.42
C PHE A 53 11.98 -3.05 8.93
N GLY A 54 12.60 -4.09 9.51
CA GLY A 54 12.70 -4.27 10.96
C GLY A 54 11.41 -4.80 11.58
N TYR A 55 11.37 -4.79 12.91
CA TYR A 55 10.18 -5.20 13.67
C TYR A 55 9.05 -4.17 13.55
N PRO A 56 7.77 -4.60 13.62
CA PRO A 56 6.65 -3.69 13.79
C PRO A 56 6.75 -3.00 15.16
N ILE A 57 6.63 -1.67 15.19
CA ILE A 57 6.68 -0.87 16.42
C ILE A 57 5.32 -0.26 16.76
N SER A 58 4.29 -0.56 15.97
CA SER A 58 2.93 -0.15 16.23
C SER A 58 1.91 -1.15 15.69
N ASP A 59 0.67 -1.01 16.15
CA ASP A 59 -0.49 -1.63 15.48
C ASP A 59 -0.70 -1.02 14.09
N GLN A 60 -1.39 -1.78 13.23
CA GLN A 60 -1.97 -1.26 12.00
C GLN A 60 -3.18 -0.38 12.34
N ARG A 61 -3.17 0.89 11.91
CA ARG A 61 -4.21 1.88 12.23
C ARG A 61 -4.43 2.85 11.08
N SER A 62 -5.58 3.52 11.06
CA SER A 62 -5.84 4.60 10.10
C SER A 62 -5.05 5.85 10.47
N GLU A 63 -4.26 6.37 9.54
CA GLU A 63 -3.50 7.60 9.71
C GLU A 63 -3.63 8.51 8.50
N ARG A 64 -3.64 9.83 8.76
CA ARG A 64 -3.56 10.84 7.70
C ARG A 64 -2.09 11.05 7.33
N THR A 65 -1.72 10.75 6.10
CA THR A 65 -0.34 10.90 5.57
C THR A 65 -0.33 11.86 4.38
N ASN A 66 0.85 12.39 4.04
CA ASN A 66 1.02 13.22 2.85
C ASN A 66 1.45 12.33 1.67
N VAL A 67 0.65 12.30 0.61
CA VAL A 67 0.98 11.64 -0.64
C VAL A 67 1.06 12.66 -1.78
N ALA A 68 1.47 12.23 -2.97
CA ALA A 68 1.65 13.13 -4.12
C ALA A 68 0.37 13.89 -4.49
N ALA A 69 -0.81 13.29 -4.30
CA ALA A 69 -2.11 13.91 -4.55
C ALA A 69 -2.58 14.84 -3.40
N GLY A 70 -1.79 15.02 -2.34
CA GLY A 70 -2.14 15.75 -1.14
C GLY A 70 -2.39 14.84 0.07
N PRO A 71 -2.84 15.39 1.21
CA PRO A 71 -3.06 14.60 2.42
C PRO A 71 -4.26 13.65 2.28
N ALA A 72 -4.09 12.37 2.59
CA ALA A 72 -5.13 11.35 2.56
C ALA A 72 -4.99 10.38 3.75
N THR A 73 -6.02 9.58 4.00
CA THR A 73 -6.04 8.61 5.12
C THR A 73 -5.85 7.20 4.61
N PHE A 74 -4.88 6.47 5.15
CA PHE A 74 -4.59 5.09 4.79
C PHE A 74 -4.51 4.20 6.02
N ALA A 75 -4.63 2.88 5.82
CA ALA A 75 -4.21 1.92 6.82
C ALA A 75 -2.68 1.86 6.84
N VAL A 76 -2.11 2.17 8.00
CA VAL A 76 -0.69 2.39 8.19
C VAL A 76 -0.16 1.49 9.30
N GLN A 77 1.05 0.96 9.12
CA GLN A 77 1.80 0.36 10.21
C GLN A 77 3.24 0.87 10.21
N HIS A 78 3.74 1.21 11.40
CA HIS A 78 5.11 1.64 11.59
C HIS A 78 6.00 0.44 11.93
N PHE A 79 7.16 0.39 11.29
CA PHE A 79 8.24 -0.54 11.55
C PHE A 79 9.49 0.25 11.96
N GLU A 80 10.48 -0.42 12.52
CA GLU A 80 11.72 0.22 12.99
C GLU A 80 12.40 1.09 11.91
N ARG A 81 12.30 0.70 10.62
CA ARG A 81 13.02 1.37 9.53
C ARG A 81 12.13 2.08 8.53
N ASN A 82 10.83 1.79 8.51
CA ASN A 82 9.91 2.30 7.50
C ASN A 82 8.48 2.39 8.03
N ARG A 83 7.68 3.22 7.38
CA ARG A 83 6.22 3.21 7.49
C ARG A 83 5.66 2.55 6.24
N LEU A 84 4.76 1.58 6.39
CA LEU A 84 4.02 1.00 5.27
C LEU A 84 2.59 1.55 5.25
N GLU A 85 2.10 1.88 4.06
CA GLU A 85 0.80 2.47 3.79
C GLU A 85 0.04 1.58 2.78
N LEU A 86 -1.20 1.19 3.11
CA LEU A 86 -2.06 0.43 2.21
C LEU A 86 -2.91 1.37 1.35
N HIS A 87 -2.72 1.30 0.03
CA HIS A 87 -3.35 2.06 -1.04
C HIS A 87 -4.32 1.17 -1.85
N PRO A 88 -5.55 0.94 -1.38
CA PRO A 88 -6.52 0.06 -2.05
C PRO A 88 -6.94 0.57 -3.44
N GLU A 89 -6.68 1.83 -3.77
CA GLU A 89 -6.87 2.42 -5.09
C GLU A 89 -5.90 1.89 -6.15
N ASN A 90 -4.78 1.29 -5.74
CA ASN A 90 -3.78 0.72 -6.64
C ASN A 90 -3.95 -0.80 -6.75
N ALA A 91 -3.56 -1.38 -7.88
CA ALA A 91 -3.44 -2.82 -8.01
C ALA A 91 -2.11 -3.32 -7.42
N ALA A 92 -2.11 -4.55 -6.90
CA ALA A 92 -0.89 -5.21 -6.47
C ALA A 92 0.14 -5.32 -7.62
N PRO A 93 1.44 -5.12 -7.36
CA PRO A 93 2.08 -5.00 -6.04
C PRO A 93 2.19 -3.55 -5.49
N TYR A 94 1.57 -2.55 -6.12
CA TYR A 94 1.70 -1.13 -5.77
C TYR A 94 0.63 -0.61 -4.79
N ASP A 95 -0.14 -1.54 -4.25
CA ASP A 95 -1.18 -1.33 -3.24
C ASP A 95 -0.60 -1.23 -1.82
N VAL A 96 0.67 -1.54 -1.61
CA VAL A 96 1.39 -1.21 -0.37
C VAL A 96 2.62 -0.39 -0.72
N LEU A 97 2.70 0.81 -0.15
CA LEU A 97 3.78 1.77 -0.43
C LEU A 97 4.55 2.13 0.84
N LEU A 98 5.78 2.57 0.64
CA LEU A 98 6.59 3.18 1.68
C LEU A 98 6.13 4.61 1.92
N GLY A 99 5.95 4.97 3.18
CA GLY A 99 5.59 6.33 3.57
C GLY A 99 6.69 7.33 3.22
N ARG A 100 6.28 8.53 2.83
CA ARG A 100 7.19 9.64 2.46
C ARG A 100 7.77 10.34 3.70
N LEU A 101 8.43 9.58 4.58
CA LEU A 101 8.91 10.08 5.88
C LEU A 101 9.83 11.31 5.76
N GLY A 102 10.66 11.39 4.72
CA GLY A 102 11.49 12.57 4.46
C GLY A 102 10.68 13.82 4.11
N ASP A 103 9.66 13.68 3.26
CA ASP A 103 8.73 14.78 2.92
C ASP A 103 7.98 15.26 4.15
N ASP A 104 7.47 14.32 4.96
CA ASP A 104 6.76 14.64 6.20
C ASP A 104 7.63 15.45 7.16
N ILE A 105 8.92 15.10 7.30
CA ILE A 105 9.86 15.83 8.15
C ILE A 105 10.10 17.24 7.61
N LEU A 106 10.30 17.40 6.30
CA LEU A 106 10.52 18.71 5.68
C LEU A 106 9.30 19.62 5.83
N ARG A 107 8.09 19.10 5.60
CA ARG A 107 6.85 19.85 5.80
C ARG A 107 6.65 20.29 7.24
N ARG A 108 6.97 19.44 8.23
CA ARG A 108 6.95 19.82 9.66
C ARG A 108 7.91 20.95 10.00
N GLN A 109 8.98 21.11 9.21
CA GLN A 109 9.93 22.23 9.32
C GLN A 109 9.49 23.47 8.53
N GLY A 110 8.34 23.45 7.86
CA GLY A 110 7.89 24.53 6.97
C GLY A 110 8.66 24.61 5.65
N ARG A 111 9.27 23.50 5.21
CA ARG A 111 10.01 23.42 3.95
C ARG A 111 9.23 22.59 2.93
N ASP A 112 8.67 23.27 1.94
CA ASP A 112 8.09 22.64 0.76
C ASP A 112 9.18 22.46 -0.31
N TRP A 113 9.20 21.28 -0.97
CA TRP A 113 10.14 20.92 -2.03
C TRP A 113 9.42 20.27 -3.22
#